data_AF-A0A8T3RLV3-F1
#
_entry.id   AF-A0A8T3RLV3-F1
#
_cell.length_a   1.000
_cell.length_b   1.000
_cell.length_c   1.000
_cell.angle_alpha   90.00
_cell.angle_beta   90.00
_cell.angle_gamma   90.00
#
_symmetry.space_group_name_H-M   'P 1'
#
loop_
_entity.id
_entity.type
_entity.pdbx_description
1 polymer ?
#
loop_
_entity_poly.entity_id
_entity_poly.type
_entity_poly.pdbx_seq_one_letter_code
_entity_poly.pdbx_strand_id
1 'polypeptide(L)'
;AAAQAAHSQRAWSRRDEYLRLAEETGPQAQLAVGLTEAELQLQQGQWEQAKATLLRLRASNSSHPRVLKLSLRLLTQMQDWRQLLDLLPALKQRKVCSAEEILARQTDAHAGMLANAQDADALEAVWSRIPNTLRRHPAIIEVYAARAQAFGRGSKAIALIQKALKSDWDPALVKRYGLMPSEDLAVQINAAEKWLGSHGDDATLLLSLGRLCFKSELWGKACYYLEACIKQKPAPEAYWLLAETLDHIGDPDRATEHRRLGLEMATRGAGALVPLPVASES
;
A
#
# COMPACT_ATOMS: atom_id res chain seq x y z
N ALA A 1 -38.62 5.68 -4.23
CA ALA A 1 -39.23 4.53 -3.54
C ALA A 1 -39.72 3.45 -4.52
N ALA A 2 -40.64 3.74 -5.45
CA ALA A 2 -41.15 2.75 -6.41
C ALA A 2 -40.07 2.12 -7.31
N ALA A 3 -39.14 2.91 -7.86
CA ALA A 3 -38.04 2.40 -8.69
C ALA A 3 -37.04 1.50 -7.92
N GLN A 4 -36.78 1.80 -6.64
CA GLN A 4 -35.91 0.98 -5.78
C GLN A 4 -36.58 -0.34 -5.39
N ALA A 5 -37.89 -0.33 -5.13
CA ALA A 5 -38.67 -1.54 -4.89
C ALA A 5 -38.80 -2.42 -6.15
N ALA A 6 -38.93 -1.83 -7.33
CA ALA A 6 -38.90 -2.57 -8.60
C ALA A 6 -37.51 -3.18 -8.87
N HIS A 7 -36.43 -2.47 -8.50
CA HIS A 7 -35.06 -3.00 -8.59
C HIS A 7 -34.83 -4.19 -7.66
N SER A 8 -35.27 -4.13 -6.40
CA SER A 8 -35.14 -5.27 -5.47
C SER A 8 -35.93 -6.50 -5.93
N GLN A 9 -36.98 -6.30 -6.74
CA GLN A 9 -37.77 -7.35 -7.38
C GLN A 9 -37.21 -7.82 -8.74
N ARG A 10 -36.05 -7.32 -9.19
CA ARG A 10 -35.45 -7.58 -10.52
C ARG A 10 -36.38 -7.21 -11.70
N ALA A 11 -37.36 -6.34 -11.48
CA ALA A 11 -38.30 -5.88 -12.50
C ALA A 11 -37.74 -4.66 -13.25
N TRP A 12 -36.76 -4.90 -14.12
CA TRP A 12 -35.98 -3.85 -14.81
C TRP A 12 -36.83 -2.91 -15.67
N SER A 13 -37.82 -3.43 -16.39
CA SER A 13 -38.69 -2.62 -17.26
C SER A 13 -39.56 -1.63 -16.47
N ARG A 14 -40.12 -2.07 -15.33
CA ARG A 14 -40.93 -1.22 -14.44
C ARG A 14 -40.09 -0.19 -13.72
N ARG A 15 -38.87 -0.56 -13.32
CA ARG A 15 -37.88 0.39 -12.77
C ARG A 15 -37.67 1.54 -13.77
N ASP A 16 -37.38 1.23 -15.02
CA ASP A 16 -37.06 2.24 -16.04
C ASP A 16 -38.26 3.12 -16.38
N GLU A 17 -39.47 2.55 -16.38
CA GLU A 17 -40.73 3.29 -16.56
C GLU A 17 -41.00 4.26 -15.40
N TYR A 18 -40.81 3.83 -14.14
CA TYR A 18 -40.93 4.72 -12.98
C TYR A 18 -39.88 5.81 -12.94
N LEU A 19 -38.67 5.55 -13.47
CA LEU A 19 -37.64 6.57 -13.60
C LEU A 19 -38.05 7.61 -14.65
N ARG A 20 -38.55 7.22 -15.82
CA ARG A 20 -39.06 8.18 -16.84
C ARG A 20 -40.20 9.06 -16.33
N LEU A 21 -41.23 8.48 -15.71
CA LEU A 21 -42.36 9.25 -15.18
C LEU A 21 -41.94 10.29 -14.13
N ALA A 22 -40.88 10.01 -13.38
CA ALA A 22 -40.34 10.93 -12.39
C ALA A 22 -39.44 12.02 -13.01
N GLU A 23 -38.93 11.88 -14.23
CA GLU A 23 -38.19 12.97 -14.92
C GLU A 23 -39.10 14.10 -15.40
N GLU A 24 -40.38 13.80 -15.63
CA GLU A 24 -41.39 14.74 -16.13
C GLU A 24 -41.92 15.70 -15.04
N THR A 25 -41.62 15.43 -13.76
CA THR A 25 -42.17 16.17 -12.61
C THR A 25 -41.31 17.35 -12.13
N GLY A 26 -40.21 17.66 -12.83
CA GLY A 26 -39.39 18.87 -12.63
C GLY A 26 -37.91 18.62 -12.30
N PRO A 27 -37.10 19.69 -12.14
CA PRO A 27 -35.64 19.58 -12.04
C PRO A 27 -35.13 18.79 -10.82
N GLN A 28 -35.83 18.88 -9.68
CA GLN A 28 -35.49 18.10 -8.49
C GLN A 28 -35.81 16.60 -8.66
N ALA A 29 -36.87 16.29 -9.41
CA ALA A 29 -37.26 14.93 -9.70
C ALA A 29 -36.27 14.27 -10.67
N GLN A 30 -35.79 15.01 -11.69
CA GLN A 30 -34.70 14.57 -12.57
C GLN A 30 -33.40 14.23 -11.82
N LEU A 31 -33.02 15.04 -10.81
CA LEU A 31 -31.86 14.75 -9.96
C LEU A 31 -32.06 13.45 -9.15
N ALA A 32 -33.24 13.27 -8.55
CA ALA A 32 -33.56 12.09 -7.75
C ALA A 32 -33.59 10.81 -8.59
N VAL A 33 -34.15 10.89 -9.81
CA VAL A 33 -34.14 9.81 -10.80
C VAL A 33 -32.72 9.44 -11.18
N GLY A 34 -31.92 10.40 -11.63
CA GLY A 34 -30.55 10.10 -12.06
C GLY A 34 -29.66 9.59 -10.92
N LEU A 35 -29.84 10.07 -9.68
CA LEU A 35 -29.14 9.51 -8.52
C LEU A 35 -29.50 8.05 -8.28
N THR A 36 -30.78 7.72 -8.41
CA THR A 36 -31.26 6.33 -8.30
C THR A 36 -30.68 5.51 -9.45
N GLU A 37 -30.74 5.99 -10.68
CA GLU A 37 -30.17 5.33 -11.87
C GLU A 37 -28.68 5.01 -11.68
N ALA A 38 -27.88 6.00 -11.27
CA ALA A 38 -26.45 5.83 -11.01
C ALA A 38 -26.16 4.83 -9.87
N GLU A 39 -26.95 4.86 -8.78
CA GLU A 39 -26.81 3.89 -7.69
C GLU A 39 -27.05 2.45 -8.17
N LEU A 40 -28.07 2.26 -9.00
CA LEU A 40 -28.44 0.94 -9.52
C LEU A 40 -27.43 0.44 -10.56
N GLN A 41 -26.93 1.31 -11.44
CA GLN A 41 -25.85 0.98 -12.39
C GLN A 41 -24.57 0.57 -11.66
N LEU A 42 -24.21 1.27 -10.57
CA LEU A 42 -23.07 0.91 -9.73
C LEU A 42 -23.25 -0.45 -9.03
N GLN A 43 -24.46 -0.76 -8.55
CA GLN A 43 -24.76 -2.06 -7.94
C GLN A 43 -24.68 -3.20 -8.96
N GLN A 44 -24.98 -2.92 -10.23
CA GLN A 44 -24.93 -3.88 -11.33
C GLN A 44 -23.55 -3.99 -11.99
N GLY A 45 -22.55 -3.20 -11.55
CA GLY A 45 -21.22 -3.17 -12.17
C GLY A 45 -21.19 -2.54 -13.56
N GLN A 46 -22.22 -1.75 -13.93
CA GLN A 46 -22.30 -1.05 -15.21
C GLN A 46 -21.51 0.27 -15.15
N TRP A 47 -20.19 0.17 -15.04
CA TRP A 47 -19.29 1.29 -14.73
C TRP A 47 -19.38 2.44 -15.75
N GLU A 48 -19.35 2.13 -17.06
CA GLU A 48 -19.41 3.15 -18.11
C GLU A 48 -20.77 3.87 -18.16
N GLN A 49 -21.86 3.14 -17.94
CA GLN A 49 -23.20 3.73 -17.88
C GLN A 49 -23.35 4.62 -16.64
N ALA A 50 -22.88 4.14 -15.48
CA ALA A 50 -22.80 4.94 -14.26
C ALA A 50 -21.95 6.20 -14.47
N LYS A 51 -20.85 6.13 -15.23
CA LYS A 51 -20.01 7.28 -15.56
C LYS A 51 -20.78 8.30 -16.39
N ALA A 52 -21.44 7.87 -17.45
CA ALA A 52 -22.25 8.75 -18.31
C ALA A 52 -23.36 9.44 -17.51
N THR A 53 -24.12 8.70 -16.70
CA THR A 53 -25.19 9.23 -15.86
C THR A 53 -24.65 10.23 -14.84
N LEU A 54 -23.54 9.92 -14.16
CA LEU A 54 -22.93 10.83 -13.17
C LEU A 54 -22.31 12.08 -13.81
N LEU A 55 -21.73 12.00 -15.01
CA LEU A 55 -21.25 13.16 -15.75
C LEU A 55 -22.40 14.10 -16.12
N ARG A 56 -23.52 13.56 -16.62
CA ARG A 56 -24.75 14.33 -16.89
C ARG A 56 -25.26 15.02 -15.63
N LEU A 57 -25.33 14.29 -14.51
CA LEU A 57 -25.78 14.86 -13.23
C LEU A 57 -24.83 15.94 -12.71
N ARG A 58 -23.51 15.80 -12.90
CA ARG A 58 -22.53 16.83 -12.53
C ARG A 58 -22.62 18.07 -13.41
N ALA A 59 -23.00 17.96 -14.68
CA ALA A 59 -23.16 19.13 -15.54
C ALA A 59 -24.27 20.06 -15.02
N SER A 60 -25.39 19.49 -14.58
CA SER A 60 -26.53 20.26 -14.06
C SER A 60 -26.45 20.54 -12.56
N ASN A 61 -25.74 19.70 -11.78
CA ASN A 61 -25.69 19.74 -10.32
C ASN A 61 -24.28 19.48 -9.78
N SER A 62 -23.29 20.23 -10.29
CA SER A 62 -21.84 20.04 -10.07
C SER A 62 -21.39 19.94 -8.60
N SER A 63 -22.20 20.45 -7.69
CA SER A 63 -21.91 20.58 -6.26
C SER A 63 -22.78 19.71 -5.34
N HIS A 64 -23.67 18.88 -5.89
CA HIS A 64 -24.60 18.11 -5.06
C HIS A 64 -23.87 16.99 -4.29
N PRO A 65 -23.93 16.95 -2.95
CA PRO A 65 -23.14 16.03 -2.11
C PRO A 65 -23.26 14.55 -2.50
N ARG A 66 -24.48 14.10 -2.82
CA ARG A 66 -24.72 12.69 -3.19
C ARG A 66 -24.15 12.34 -4.56
N VAL A 67 -24.18 13.28 -5.52
CA VAL A 67 -23.55 13.08 -6.84
C VAL A 67 -22.04 12.94 -6.65
N LEU A 68 -21.43 13.83 -5.85
CA LEU A 68 -20.01 13.77 -5.55
C LEU A 68 -19.60 12.45 -4.88
N LYS A 69 -20.41 11.95 -3.93
CA LYS A 69 -20.13 10.67 -3.25
C LYS A 69 -20.22 9.46 -4.19
N LEU A 70 -21.21 9.44 -5.09
CA LEU A 70 -21.33 8.38 -6.11
C LEU A 70 -20.21 8.47 -7.15
N SER A 71 -19.84 9.67 -7.60
CA SER A 71 -18.69 9.89 -8.48
C SER A 71 -17.39 9.43 -7.82
N LEU A 72 -17.18 9.74 -6.54
CA LEU A 72 -16.02 9.26 -5.80
C LEU A 72 -15.95 7.73 -5.82
N ARG A 73 -17.06 7.06 -5.46
CA ARG A 73 -17.14 5.59 -5.46
C ARG A 73 -16.84 5.01 -6.84
N LEU A 74 -17.45 5.57 -7.89
CA LEU A 74 -17.23 5.12 -9.27
C LEU A 74 -15.75 5.25 -9.68
N LEU A 75 -15.17 6.44 -9.50
CA LEU A 75 -13.80 6.74 -9.94
C LEU A 75 -12.76 5.90 -9.17
N THR A 76 -13.00 5.62 -7.89
CA THR A 76 -12.17 4.67 -7.12
C THR A 76 -12.25 3.25 -7.68
N GLN A 77 -13.44 2.76 -8.05
CA GLN A 77 -13.62 1.42 -8.62
C GLN A 77 -12.98 1.28 -10.00
N MET A 78 -13.12 2.31 -10.84
CA MET A 78 -12.51 2.35 -12.18
C MET A 78 -11.01 2.64 -12.17
N GLN A 79 -10.42 2.93 -11.00
CA GLN A 79 -9.02 3.38 -10.86
C GLN A 79 -8.70 4.60 -11.75
N ASP A 80 -9.69 5.46 -12.00
CA ASP A 80 -9.52 6.69 -12.77
C ASP A 80 -8.96 7.80 -11.86
N TRP A 81 -7.69 7.62 -11.49
CA TRP A 81 -7.01 8.41 -10.46
C TRP A 81 -6.93 9.90 -10.80
N ARG A 82 -6.82 10.25 -12.09
CA ARG A 82 -6.75 11.65 -12.53
C ARG A 82 -8.07 12.37 -12.26
N GLN A 83 -9.17 11.80 -12.72
CA GLN A 83 -10.50 12.37 -12.48
C GLN A 83 -10.85 12.37 -10.99
N LEU A 84 -10.36 11.37 -10.24
CA LEU A 84 -10.53 11.33 -8.78
C LEU A 84 -9.84 12.53 -8.12
N LEU A 85 -8.58 12.83 -8.46
CA LEU A 85 -7.84 13.98 -7.92
C LEU A 85 -8.55 15.31 -8.22
N ASP A 86 -9.12 15.47 -9.43
CA ASP A 86 -9.88 16.66 -9.82
C ASP A 86 -11.19 16.81 -9.03
N LEU A 87 -11.75 15.71 -8.52
CA LEU A 87 -12.99 15.70 -7.74
C LEU A 87 -12.76 16.09 -6.26
N LEU A 88 -11.58 15.82 -5.70
CA LEU A 88 -11.29 16.00 -4.27
C LEU A 88 -11.49 17.44 -3.74
N PRO A 89 -11.10 18.51 -4.47
CA PRO A 89 -11.37 19.88 -4.02
C PRO A 89 -12.86 20.16 -3.81
N ALA A 90 -13.73 19.64 -4.69
CA ALA A 90 -15.18 19.81 -4.58
C ALA A 90 -15.75 19.03 -3.37
N LEU A 91 -15.25 17.82 -3.12
CA LEU A 91 -15.63 17.01 -1.95
C LEU A 91 -15.23 17.71 -0.63
N LYS A 92 -14.05 18.33 -0.60
CA LYS A 92 -13.58 19.12 0.54
C LYS A 92 -14.44 20.37 0.76
N GLN A 93 -14.69 21.14 -0.30
CA GLN A 93 -15.48 22.38 -0.22
C GLN A 93 -16.91 22.13 0.27
N ARG A 94 -17.52 21.03 -0.17
CA ARG A 94 -18.88 20.63 0.22
C ARG A 94 -18.93 19.82 1.52
N LYS A 95 -17.81 19.66 2.22
CA LYS A 95 -17.69 18.90 3.48
C LYS A 95 -18.28 17.49 3.38
N VAL A 96 -18.20 16.89 2.19
CA VAL A 96 -18.63 15.49 1.96
C VAL A 96 -17.64 14.52 2.58
N CYS A 97 -16.36 14.91 2.59
CA CYS A 97 -15.27 14.19 3.22
C CYS A 97 -14.54 15.11 4.21
N SER A 98 -13.98 14.51 5.26
CA SER A 98 -13.08 15.19 6.19
C SER A 98 -11.74 15.54 5.52
N ALA A 99 -10.96 16.42 6.14
CA ALA A 99 -9.63 16.75 5.62
C ALA A 99 -8.70 15.52 5.58
N GLU A 100 -8.82 14.63 6.56
CA GLU A 100 -8.07 13.37 6.66
C GLU A 100 -8.47 12.40 5.54
N GLU A 101 -9.77 12.24 5.28
CA GLU A 101 -10.26 11.40 4.18
C GLU A 101 -9.79 11.93 2.82
N ILE A 102 -9.79 13.24 2.62
CA ILE A 102 -9.27 13.84 1.40
C ILE A 102 -7.78 13.53 1.23
N LEU A 103 -6.97 13.68 2.28
CA LEU A 103 -5.54 13.38 2.24
C LEU A 103 -5.27 11.89 1.98
N ALA A 104 -6.02 10.99 2.64
CA ALA A 104 -5.95 9.56 2.39
C ALA A 104 -6.26 9.24 0.93
N ARG A 105 -7.33 9.82 0.36
CA ARG A 105 -7.68 9.62 -1.06
C ARG A 105 -6.69 10.21 -2.04
N GLN A 106 -6.08 11.36 -1.72
CA GLN A 106 -4.97 11.89 -2.52
C GLN A 106 -3.78 10.93 -2.53
N THR A 107 -3.47 10.36 -1.37
CA THR A 107 -2.39 9.37 -1.21
C THR A 107 -2.70 8.11 -2.03
N ASP A 108 -3.89 7.52 -1.87
CA ASP A 108 -4.33 6.35 -2.65
C ASP A 108 -4.24 6.60 -4.16
N ALA A 109 -4.71 7.76 -4.63
CA ALA A 109 -4.72 8.09 -6.05
C ALA A 109 -3.30 8.20 -6.63
N HIS A 110 -2.41 8.91 -5.94
CA HIS A 110 -1.02 9.05 -6.39
C HIS A 110 -0.27 7.72 -6.30
N ALA A 111 -0.48 6.92 -5.24
CA ALA A 111 0.06 5.57 -5.12
C ALA A 111 -0.41 4.68 -6.29
N GLY A 112 -1.69 4.70 -6.61
CA GLY A 112 -2.24 3.96 -7.76
C GLY A 112 -1.67 4.41 -9.10
N MET A 113 -1.44 5.72 -9.30
CA MET A 113 -0.79 6.23 -10.51
C MET A 113 0.68 5.78 -10.63
N LEU A 114 1.42 5.74 -9.52
CA LEU A 114 2.79 5.24 -9.50
C LEU A 114 2.83 3.73 -9.80
N ALA A 115 1.94 2.96 -9.17
CA ALA A 115 1.83 1.52 -9.38
C ALA A 115 1.54 1.16 -10.85
N ASN A 116 0.71 1.98 -11.53
CA ASN A 116 0.32 1.79 -12.92
C ASN A 116 1.30 2.40 -13.96
N ALA A 117 2.40 3.03 -13.53
CA ALA A 117 3.43 3.55 -14.43
C ALA A 117 4.04 2.41 -15.24
N GLN A 118 4.18 2.55 -16.57
CA GLN A 118 4.61 1.45 -17.45
C GLN A 118 6.14 1.31 -17.55
N ASP A 119 6.87 2.40 -17.34
CA ASP A 119 8.32 2.47 -17.44
C ASP A 119 8.89 3.52 -16.46
N ALA A 120 10.22 3.66 -16.46
CA ALA A 120 10.93 4.61 -15.60
C ALA A 120 10.54 6.07 -15.88
N ASP A 121 10.32 6.45 -17.14
CA ASP A 121 10.03 7.83 -17.52
C ASP A 121 8.62 8.23 -17.11
N ALA A 122 7.65 7.33 -17.30
CA ALA A 122 6.28 7.46 -16.81
C ALA A 122 6.27 7.54 -15.27
N LEU A 123 7.09 6.74 -14.59
CA LEU A 123 7.20 6.79 -13.12
C LEU A 123 7.68 8.17 -12.65
N GLU A 124 8.72 8.73 -13.28
CA GLU A 124 9.23 10.07 -12.96
C GLU A 124 8.25 11.19 -13.34
N ALA A 125 7.53 11.04 -14.45
CA ALA A 125 6.48 11.97 -14.85
C ALA A 125 5.31 12.01 -13.85
N VAL A 126 4.94 10.86 -13.27
CA VAL A 126 3.96 10.82 -12.18
C VAL A 126 4.57 11.43 -10.92
N TRP A 127 5.77 11.01 -10.52
CA TRP A 127 6.46 11.47 -9.31
C TRP A 127 6.61 13.00 -9.25
N SER A 128 7.00 13.61 -10.37
CA SER A 128 7.17 15.07 -10.49
C SER A 128 5.87 15.88 -10.34
N ARG A 129 4.70 15.24 -10.52
CA ARG A 129 3.38 15.87 -10.33
C ARG A 129 2.84 15.71 -8.92
N ILE A 130 3.38 14.79 -8.12
CA ILE A 130 2.95 14.59 -6.73
C ILE A 130 3.35 15.82 -5.90
N PRO A 131 2.47 16.37 -5.05
CA PRO A 131 2.82 17.45 -4.12
C PRO A 131 3.97 17.07 -3.17
N ASN A 132 4.83 18.03 -2.83
CA ASN A 132 5.99 17.79 -1.95
C ASN A 132 5.63 17.22 -0.57
N THR A 133 4.45 17.54 -0.04
CA THR A 133 3.94 16.99 1.22
C THR A 133 3.70 15.48 1.10
N LEU A 134 3.09 15.03 0.02
CA LEU A 134 2.79 13.62 -0.24
C LEU A 134 4.01 12.82 -0.68
N ARG A 135 5.00 13.45 -1.34
CA ARG A 135 6.27 12.77 -1.69
C ARG A 135 7.07 12.29 -0.47
N ARG A 136 6.79 12.85 0.72
CA ARG A 136 7.41 12.41 1.98
C ARG A 136 6.60 11.33 2.69
N HIS A 137 5.37 11.06 2.24
CA HIS A 137 4.49 10.10 2.87
C HIS A 137 5.04 8.66 2.68
N PRO A 138 5.19 7.86 3.75
CA PRO A 138 5.77 6.52 3.66
C PRO A 138 5.13 5.63 2.58
N ALA A 139 3.80 5.58 2.52
CA ALA A 139 3.07 4.80 1.51
C ALA A 139 3.40 5.19 0.05
N ILE A 140 3.71 6.46 -0.22
CA ILE A 140 4.05 6.95 -1.57
C ILE A 140 5.48 6.57 -1.93
N ILE A 141 6.40 6.73 -0.97
CA ILE A 141 7.80 6.36 -1.12
C ILE A 141 7.94 4.85 -1.34
N GLU A 142 7.17 4.05 -0.60
CA GLU A 142 7.15 2.59 -0.69
C GLU A 142 6.80 2.14 -2.12
N VAL A 143 5.69 2.63 -2.67
CA VAL A 143 5.24 2.28 -4.03
C VAL A 143 6.23 2.78 -5.08
N TYR A 144 6.71 4.01 -4.96
CA TYR A 144 7.73 4.54 -5.87
C TYR A 144 9.00 3.68 -5.84
N ALA A 145 9.48 3.30 -4.64
CA ALA A 145 10.68 2.50 -4.49
C ALA A 145 10.54 1.11 -5.11
N ALA A 146 9.39 0.45 -4.91
CA ALA A 146 9.10 -0.85 -5.52
C ALA A 146 9.10 -0.78 -7.06
N ARG A 147 8.46 0.24 -7.65
CA ARG A 147 8.43 0.43 -9.11
C ARG A 147 9.79 0.85 -9.66
N ALA A 148 10.50 1.75 -8.98
CA ALA A 148 11.84 2.18 -9.37
C ALA A 148 12.83 1.01 -9.37
N GLN A 149 12.74 0.11 -8.40
CA GLN A 149 13.53 -1.13 -8.38
C GLN A 149 13.24 -2.01 -9.61
N ALA A 150 11.96 -2.23 -9.93
CA ALA A 150 11.55 -3.03 -11.08
C ALA A 150 12.05 -2.45 -12.42
N PHE A 151 12.23 -1.12 -12.50
CA PHE A 151 12.78 -0.43 -13.67
C PHE A 151 14.29 -0.19 -13.62
N GLY A 152 15.03 -0.84 -12.71
CA GLY A 152 16.49 -0.71 -12.63
C GLY A 152 16.99 0.63 -12.06
N ARG A 153 16.11 1.42 -11.41
CA ARG A 153 16.43 2.71 -10.76
C ARG A 153 16.49 2.58 -9.23
N GLY A 154 16.94 1.43 -8.72
CA GLY A 154 16.98 1.12 -7.30
C GLY A 154 17.82 2.08 -6.46
N SER A 155 18.95 2.55 -6.97
CA SER A 155 19.86 3.48 -6.27
C SER A 155 19.19 4.78 -5.84
N LYS A 156 18.37 5.38 -6.73
CA LYS A 156 17.60 6.59 -6.44
C LYS A 156 16.55 6.36 -5.37
N ALA A 157 15.87 5.20 -5.40
CA ALA A 157 14.87 4.83 -4.40
C ALA A 157 15.49 4.58 -3.02
N ILE A 158 16.67 3.93 -2.96
CA ILE A 158 17.42 3.72 -1.71
C ILE A 158 17.78 5.07 -1.08
N ALA A 159 18.33 6.02 -1.85
CA ALA A 159 18.65 7.36 -1.36
C ALA A 159 17.41 8.13 -0.88
N LEU A 160 16.27 7.98 -1.56
CA LEU A 160 15.00 8.57 -1.15
C LEU A 160 14.52 8.03 0.20
N ILE A 161 14.58 6.70 0.39
CA ILE A 161 14.20 6.06 1.65
C ILE A 161 15.11 6.53 2.80
N GLN A 162 16.44 6.57 2.60
CA GLN A 162 17.37 7.08 3.61
C GLN A 162 17.06 8.52 4.02
N LYS A 163 16.68 9.36 3.06
CA LYS A 163 16.30 10.75 3.35
C LYS A 163 15.00 10.83 4.14
N ALA A 164 14.02 9.99 3.84
CA ALA A 164 12.75 9.95 4.54
C ALA A 164 12.91 9.47 6.00
N LEU A 165 13.67 8.40 6.21
CA LEU A 165 13.95 7.82 7.53
C LEU A 165 14.69 8.78 8.48
N LYS A 166 15.41 9.78 7.95
CA LYS A 166 16.01 10.85 8.77
C LYS A 166 14.99 11.79 9.41
N SER A 167 13.81 11.94 8.79
CA SER A 167 12.76 12.86 9.25
C SER A 167 11.67 12.12 10.02
N ASP A 168 11.28 10.95 9.53
CA ASP A 168 10.21 10.14 10.12
C ASP A 168 10.58 8.66 10.03
N TRP A 169 10.74 8.02 11.19
CA TRP A 169 11.14 6.62 11.26
C TRP A 169 9.93 5.73 11.00
N ASP A 170 9.96 5.02 9.87
CA ASP A 170 8.89 4.13 9.45
C ASP A 170 9.44 2.71 9.20
N PRO A 171 9.00 1.70 9.98
CA PRO A 171 9.46 0.32 9.81
C PRO A 171 9.18 -0.28 8.42
N ALA A 172 8.11 0.14 7.72
CA ALA A 172 7.83 -0.36 6.37
C ALA A 172 8.88 0.14 5.37
N LEU A 173 9.33 1.39 5.50
CA LEU A 173 10.45 1.92 4.72
C LEU A 173 11.78 1.22 5.05
N VAL A 174 12.04 0.91 6.32
CA VAL A 174 13.22 0.12 6.74
C VAL A 174 13.20 -1.28 6.13
N LYS A 175 12.04 -1.93 6.11
CA LYS A 175 11.86 -3.23 5.44
C LYS A 175 12.14 -3.11 3.94
N ARG A 176 11.54 -2.11 3.27
CA ARG A 176 11.74 -1.87 1.84
C ARG A 176 13.21 -1.61 1.52
N TYR A 177 13.92 -0.84 2.35
CA TYR A 177 15.35 -0.60 2.24
C TYR A 177 16.17 -1.89 2.24
N GLY A 178 15.93 -2.80 3.19
CA GLY A 178 16.65 -4.07 3.29
C GLY A 178 16.35 -5.06 2.15
N LEU A 179 15.22 -4.91 1.46
CA LEU A 179 14.84 -5.74 0.30
C LEU A 179 15.46 -5.24 -1.02
N MET A 180 16.03 -4.03 -1.02
CA MET A 180 16.58 -3.38 -2.21
C MET A 180 18.11 -3.42 -2.18
N PRO A 181 18.78 -4.46 -2.73
CA PRO A 181 20.23 -4.46 -2.83
C PRO A 181 20.69 -3.33 -3.78
N SER A 182 21.58 -2.46 -3.30
CA SER A 182 22.30 -1.51 -4.13
C SER A 182 23.43 -2.18 -4.93
N GLU A 183 24.02 -1.42 -5.85
CA GLU A 183 25.28 -1.80 -6.52
C GLU A 183 26.43 -1.90 -5.52
N ASP A 184 26.45 -1.04 -4.48
CA ASP A 184 27.42 -1.06 -3.39
C ASP A 184 26.72 -1.39 -2.05
N LEU A 185 26.71 -2.67 -1.70
CA LEU A 185 26.10 -3.16 -0.47
C LEU A 185 26.85 -2.70 0.79
N ALA A 186 28.16 -2.52 0.72
CA ALA A 186 28.95 -2.08 1.87
C ALA A 186 28.55 -0.67 2.31
N VAL A 187 28.38 0.26 1.35
CA VAL A 187 27.87 1.60 1.65
C VAL A 187 26.44 1.54 2.21
N GLN A 188 25.59 0.67 1.66
CA GLN A 188 24.21 0.52 2.12
C GLN A 188 24.12 -0.01 3.55
N ILE A 189 24.94 -1.02 3.90
CA ILE A 189 25.04 -1.59 5.25
C ILE A 189 25.56 -0.53 6.22
N ASN A 190 26.67 0.14 5.90
CA ASN A 190 27.24 1.19 6.76
C ASN A 190 26.24 2.33 7.03
N ALA A 191 25.39 2.66 6.05
CA ALA A 191 24.34 3.67 6.24
C ALA A 191 23.23 3.18 7.18
N ALA A 192 22.83 1.90 7.10
CA ALA A 192 21.83 1.31 7.98
C ALA A 192 22.35 1.03 9.40
N GLU A 193 23.63 0.67 9.55
CA GLU A 193 24.27 0.47 10.86
C GLU A 193 24.25 1.76 11.68
N LYS A 194 24.34 2.94 11.05
CA LYS A 194 24.20 4.23 11.73
C LYS A 194 22.83 4.40 12.40
N TRP A 195 21.78 3.76 11.90
CA TRP A 195 20.45 3.83 12.50
C TRP A 195 20.34 3.02 13.80
N LEU A 196 21.23 2.05 14.04
CA LEU A 196 21.25 1.27 15.28
C LEU A 196 21.50 2.14 16.52
N GLY A 197 22.15 3.30 16.37
CA GLY A 197 22.37 4.22 17.49
C GLY A 197 21.06 4.77 18.09
N SER A 198 20.00 4.90 17.29
CA SER A 198 18.69 5.38 17.75
C SER A 198 17.61 4.30 17.75
N HIS A 199 17.79 3.24 16.95
CA HIS A 199 16.80 2.18 16.70
C HIS A 199 17.40 0.77 16.86
N GLY A 200 18.33 0.59 17.79
CA GLY A 200 19.06 -0.68 18.00
C GLY A 200 18.18 -1.89 18.30
N ASP A 201 17.01 -1.66 18.92
CA ASP A 201 16.04 -2.71 19.28
C ASP A 201 14.94 -2.93 18.23
N ASP A 202 14.95 -2.17 17.12
CA ASP A 202 13.97 -2.36 16.04
C ASP A 202 14.26 -3.65 15.27
N ALA A 203 13.45 -4.68 15.54
CA ALA A 203 13.55 -5.98 14.86
C ALA A 203 13.49 -5.88 13.32
N THR A 204 12.80 -4.87 12.78
CA THR A 204 12.73 -4.64 11.33
C THR A 204 14.05 -4.15 10.77
N LEU A 205 14.74 -3.28 11.51
CA LEU A 205 16.09 -2.82 11.17
C LEU A 205 17.09 -3.97 11.25
N LEU A 206 17.06 -4.74 12.34
CA LEU A 206 17.94 -5.89 12.54
C LEU A 206 17.76 -6.93 11.42
N LEU A 207 16.52 -7.26 11.07
CA LEU A 207 16.24 -8.17 9.95
C LEU A 207 16.72 -7.60 8.61
N SER A 208 16.51 -6.30 8.35
CA SER A 208 16.98 -5.64 7.14
C SER A 208 18.51 -5.65 7.03
N LEU A 209 19.23 -5.40 8.13
CA LEU A 209 20.69 -5.51 8.19
C LEU A 209 21.15 -6.95 7.96
N GLY A 210 20.51 -7.92 8.62
CA GLY A 210 20.78 -9.35 8.41
C GLY A 210 20.64 -9.76 6.94
N ARG A 211 19.57 -9.32 6.25
CA ARG A 211 19.38 -9.55 4.79
C ARG A 211 20.50 -8.94 3.95
N LEU A 212 20.89 -7.70 4.24
CA LEU A 212 21.94 -7.02 3.48
C LEU A 212 23.30 -7.69 3.70
N CYS A 213 23.64 -8.02 4.95
CA CYS A 213 24.87 -8.73 5.29
C CYS A 213 24.93 -10.13 4.68
N PHE A 214 23.80 -10.86 4.66
CA PHE A 214 23.71 -12.16 3.98
C PHE A 214 23.99 -12.01 2.48
N LYS A 215 23.38 -11.03 1.81
CA LYS A 215 23.63 -10.77 0.39
C LYS A 215 25.05 -10.31 0.07
N SER A 216 25.73 -9.67 1.01
CA SER A 216 27.13 -9.27 0.87
C SER A 216 28.11 -10.32 1.40
N GLU A 217 27.65 -11.54 1.70
CA GLU A 217 28.46 -12.66 2.23
C GLU A 217 29.20 -12.33 3.55
N LEU A 218 28.68 -11.37 4.32
CA LEU A 218 29.20 -11.00 5.64
C LEU A 218 28.54 -11.88 6.70
N TRP A 219 28.81 -13.19 6.63
CA TRP A 219 28.10 -14.21 7.41
C TRP A 219 28.10 -13.96 8.91
N GLY A 220 29.24 -13.59 9.49
CA GLY A 220 29.33 -13.30 10.93
C GLY A 220 28.45 -12.12 11.38
N LYS A 221 28.40 -11.04 10.58
CA LYS A 221 27.48 -9.91 10.85
C LYS A 221 26.02 -10.30 10.63
N ALA A 222 25.75 -11.10 9.60
CA ALA A 222 24.40 -11.59 9.34
C ALA A 222 23.88 -12.43 10.52
N CYS A 223 24.66 -13.38 11.04
CA CYS A 223 24.32 -14.13 12.26
C CYS A 223 24.02 -13.20 13.45
N TYR A 224 24.92 -12.25 13.74
CA TYR A 224 24.74 -11.31 14.84
C TYR A 224 23.41 -10.55 14.76
N TYR A 225 23.09 -9.95 13.61
CA TYR A 225 21.85 -9.20 13.45
C TYR A 225 20.60 -10.07 13.45
N LEU A 226 20.67 -11.28 12.90
CA LEU A 226 19.52 -12.20 12.85
C LEU A 226 19.21 -12.80 14.22
N GLU A 227 20.24 -13.19 14.99
CA GLU A 227 20.07 -13.62 16.38
C GLU A 227 19.49 -12.50 17.25
N ALA A 228 19.97 -11.27 17.09
CA ALA A 228 19.40 -10.10 17.78
C ALA A 228 17.93 -9.86 17.37
N CYS A 229 17.61 -9.97 16.08
CA CYS A 229 16.23 -9.87 15.59
C CYS A 229 15.33 -10.93 16.23
N ILE A 230 15.77 -12.19 16.29
CA ILE A 230 15.00 -13.29 16.88
C ILE A 230 14.77 -13.06 18.37
N LYS A 231 15.77 -12.57 19.10
CA LYS A 231 15.64 -12.23 20.53
C LYS A 231 14.57 -11.16 20.76
N GLN A 232 14.50 -10.14 19.90
CA GLN A 232 13.52 -9.06 20.04
C GLN A 232 12.13 -9.44 19.54
N LYS A 233 12.04 -9.98 18.32
CA LYS A 233 10.79 -10.42 17.71
C LYS A 233 11.08 -11.61 16.80
N PRO A 234 10.80 -12.84 17.28
CA PRO A 234 10.90 -14.03 16.46
C PRO A 234 10.08 -13.86 15.18
N ALA A 235 10.68 -14.23 14.04
CA ALA A 235 10.02 -14.20 12.74
C ALA A 235 10.50 -15.41 11.93
N PRO A 236 9.61 -16.10 11.20
CA PRO A 236 10.00 -17.27 10.40
C PRO A 236 11.11 -16.97 9.42
N GLU A 237 11.08 -15.78 8.81
CA GLU A 237 12.09 -15.32 7.86
C GLU A 237 13.47 -15.11 8.52
N ALA A 238 13.51 -14.61 9.76
CA ALA A 238 14.76 -14.42 10.48
C ALA A 238 15.42 -15.78 10.81
N TYR A 239 14.63 -16.77 11.21
CA TYR A 239 15.10 -18.14 11.43
C TYR A 239 15.60 -18.81 10.16
N TRP A 240 14.84 -18.69 9.06
CA TRP A 240 15.25 -19.24 7.78
C TRP A 240 16.58 -18.64 7.33
N LEU A 241 16.69 -17.31 7.33
CA LEU A 241 17.92 -16.64 6.88
C LEU A 241 19.12 -16.94 7.80
N LEU A 242 18.89 -17.09 9.11
CA LEU A 242 19.94 -17.50 10.04
C LEU A 242 20.42 -18.92 9.74
N ALA A 243 19.51 -19.85 9.46
CA ALA A 243 19.87 -21.21 9.07
C ALA A 243 20.74 -21.24 7.81
N GLU A 244 20.34 -20.51 6.76
CA GLU A 244 21.13 -20.41 5.53
C GLU A 244 22.52 -19.79 5.78
N THR A 245 22.59 -18.78 6.67
CA THR A 245 23.87 -18.16 7.06
C THR A 245 24.77 -19.16 7.80
N LEU A 246 24.22 -19.99 8.68
CA LEU A 246 24.95 -21.00 9.45
C LEU A 246 25.46 -22.14 8.56
N ASP A 247 24.68 -22.53 7.55
CA ASP A 247 25.13 -23.50 6.54
C ASP A 247 26.39 -22.99 5.81
N HIS A 248 26.46 -21.69 5.48
CA HIS A 248 27.65 -21.07 4.89
C HIS A 248 28.85 -20.98 5.84
N ILE A 249 28.62 -20.89 7.15
CA ILE A 249 29.68 -20.85 8.18
C ILE A 249 30.17 -22.27 8.52
N GLY A 250 29.43 -23.32 8.15
CA GLY A 250 29.77 -24.71 8.42
C GLY A 250 29.18 -25.26 9.72
N ASP A 251 28.04 -24.72 10.18
CA ASP A 251 27.33 -25.17 11.39
C ASP A 251 25.91 -25.70 11.04
N PRO A 252 25.83 -26.88 10.38
CA PRO A 252 24.57 -27.42 9.88
C PRO A 252 23.62 -27.91 10.98
N ASP A 253 24.14 -28.25 12.17
CA ASP A 253 23.35 -28.72 13.31
C ASP A 253 22.48 -27.58 13.86
N ARG A 254 23.08 -26.41 14.10
CA ARG A 254 22.32 -25.21 14.47
C ARG A 254 21.41 -24.75 13.35
N ALA A 255 21.85 -24.85 12.09
CA ALA A 255 21.01 -24.49 10.94
C ALA A 255 19.72 -25.31 10.88
N THR A 256 19.83 -26.64 11.07
CA THR A 256 18.68 -27.55 11.08
C THR A 256 17.69 -27.20 12.18
N GLU A 257 18.19 -26.88 13.37
CA GLU A 257 17.35 -26.50 14.50
C GLU A 257 16.62 -25.16 14.27
N HIS A 258 17.32 -24.15 13.75
CA HIS A 258 16.67 -22.88 13.40
C HIS A 258 15.65 -23.03 12.27
N ARG A 259 15.90 -23.91 11.30
CA ARG A 259 14.94 -24.25 10.23
C ARG A 259 13.68 -24.91 10.81
N ARG A 260 13.83 -25.83 11.77
CA ARG A 260 12.71 -26.44 12.51
C ARG A 260 11.88 -25.37 13.24
N LEU A 261 12.53 -24.51 14.02
CA LEU A 261 11.86 -23.42 14.75
C LEU A 261 11.11 -22.45 13.81
N GLY A 262 11.73 -22.08 12.69
CA GLY A 262 11.12 -21.24 11.68
C GLY A 262 9.86 -21.87 11.07
N LEU A 263 9.91 -23.18 10.76
CA LEU A 263 8.77 -23.92 10.22
C LEU A 263 7.63 -24.07 11.24
N GLU A 264 7.95 -24.38 12.50
CA GLU A 264 6.96 -24.44 13.59
C GLU A 264 6.26 -23.10 13.78
N MET A 265 7.01 -22.00 13.75
CA MET A 265 6.45 -20.66 13.87
C MET A 265 5.53 -20.30 12.69
N ALA A 266 5.92 -20.66 11.46
CA ALA A 266 5.13 -20.39 10.26
C ALA A 266 3.82 -21.18 10.22
N THR A 267 3.81 -22.41 10.76
CA THR A 267 2.69 -23.35 10.67
C THR A 267 1.76 -23.33 11.88
N ARG A 268 2.28 -23.09 13.09
CA ARG A 268 1.51 -23.14 14.36
C ARG A 268 1.26 -21.76 14.98
N GLY A 269 1.85 -20.71 14.42
CA GLY A 269 1.78 -19.34 14.96
C GLY A 269 2.78 -19.09 16.09
N ALA A 270 3.08 -17.81 16.34
CA ALA A 270 4.18 -17.35 17.21
C ALA A 270 4.17 -17.86 18.66
N GLY A 271 3.03 -18.36 19.16
CA GLY A 271 2.87 -18.83 20.54
C GLY A 271 3.29 -20.29 20.80
N ALA A 272 3.71 -21.04 19.78
CA ALA A 272 4.03 -22.47 19.90
C ALA A 272 5.54 -22.79 19.89
N LEU A 273 6.40 -21.77 19.98
CA LEU A 273 7.85 -21.97 20.04
C LEU A 273 8.22 -22.62 21.39
N VAL A 274 8.66 -23.88 21.35
CA VAL A 274 9.32 -24.52 22.49
C VAL A 274 10.69 -23.84 22.65
N PRO A 275 11.01 -23.22 23.80
CA PRO A 275 12.30 -22.59 23.99
C PRO A 275 13.42 -23.63 23.89
N LEU A 276 14.53 -23.22 23.27
CA LEU A 276 15.73 -24.05 23.13
C LEU A 276 16.20 -24.54 24.52
N PRO A 277 16.56 -25.83 24.68
CA PRO A 277 17.31 -26.25 25.85
C PRO A 277 18.65 -25.52 25.85
N VAL A 278 18.94 -24.83 26.95
CA VAL A 278 20.23 -24.18 27.18
C VAL A 278 21.27 -25.28 27.16
N ALA A 279 22.22 -25.23 26.24
CA ALA A 279 23.34 -26.17 26.21
C ALA A 279 24.04 -26.09 27.57
N SER A 280 23.93 -27.16 28.36
CA SER A 280 24.70 -27.33 29.58
C SER A 280 26.18 -27.41 29.17
N GLU A 281 26.96 -26.40 29.54
CA GLU A 281 28.41 -26.45 29.49
C GLU A 281 28.89 -27.69 30.25
N SER A 282 29.62 -28.55 29.56
CA SER A 282 30.36 -29.68 30.13
C SER A 282 31.72 -29.77 29.46
#